data_AF-A0A3B8QUY5-F1
#
_entry.id   AF-A0A3B8QUY5-F1
#
_cell.length_a   1.000
_cell.length_b   1.000
_cell.length_c   1.000
_cell.angle_alpha   90.00
_cell.angle_beta   90.00
_cell.angle_gamma   90.00
#
_symmetry.space_group_name_H-M   'P 1'
#
loop_
_entity.id
_entity.type
_entity.pdbx_description
1 polymer ?
#
loop_
_entity_poly.entity_id
_entity_poly.type
_entity_poly.pdbx_seq_one_letter_code
_entity_poly.pdbx_strand_id
1 'polypeptide(L)'
;MLKFDDGTMAGGTVSYDGNIGGALVGTDIVINSVTGIGTPMFDGESLDIANGKLNFITGGNLSKGPGNWEFASGGSFTLTGGIVGLTDSGSGAVVPLLSGSFGAVPVNPGLSGNGSVFVFNGFGIDTKDNDMTGYFGIDPNLDWDFASTAISFDITTFDDNSLSPTYGKIEGTVNNADIVNAVPDESTTVALLGLGLAGLGAIARRRK
;
A
#
# COMPACT_ATOMS: atom_id res chain seq x y z
N MET A 1 2.39 12.69 5.26
CA MET A 1 1.81 11.35 5.06
C MET A 1 0.56 11.49 4.22
N LEU A 2 0.27 10.53 3.35
CA LEU A 2 -0.99 10.45 2.63
C LEU A 2 -1.76 9.22 3.12
N LYS A 3 -3.02 9.42 3.51
CA LYS A 3 -3.92 8.33 3.88
C LYS A 3 -4.99 8.22 2.80
N PHE A 4 -5.21 7.02 2.27
CA PHE A 4 -6.32 6.72 1.36
C PHE A 4 -7.34 5.84 2.07
N ASP A 5 -8.62 6.19 1.92
CA ASP A 5 -9.72 5.56 2.65
C ASP A 5 -10.90 5.29 1.71
N ASP A 6 -11.73 4.32 2.07
CA ASP A 6 -12.98 3.99 1.38
C ASP A 6 -14.20 4.70 1.96
N GLY A 7 -14.04 5.42 3.09
CA GLY A 7 -15.06 6.29 3.64
C GLY A 7 -16.40 5.61 3.88
N THR A 8 -16.40 4.30 4.21
CA THR A 8 -17.57 3.39 4.39
C THR A 8 -18.14 2.73 3.13
N MET A 9 -17.50 2.92 1.97
CA MET A 9 -17.91 2.26 0.72
C MET A 9 -17.19 0.92 0.54
N ALA A 10 -17.84 -0.16 0.97
CA ALA A 10 -17.39 -1.51 0.68
C ALA A 10 -17.44 -1.81 -0.83
N GLY A 11 -16.48 -2.58 -1.34
CA GLY A 11 -16.46 -3.02 -2.72
C GLY A 11 -15.12 -3.56 -3.18
N GLY A 12 -15.18 -4.38 -4.24
CA GLY A 12 -14.04 -5.14 -4.73
C GLY A 12 -13.91 -6.50 -4.07
N THR A 13 -12.96 -7.29 -4.54
CA THR A 13 -12.75 -8.66 -4.10
C THR A 13 -11.29 -8.95 -3.82
N VAL A 14 -11.07 -9.95 -2.97
CA VAL A 14 -9.76 -10.57 -2.76
C VAL A 14 -9.88 -12.06 -3.03
N SER A 15 -8.94 -12.62 -3.78
CA SER A 15 -8.92 -14.04 -4.09
C SER A 15 -7.52 -14.64 -4.12
N TYR A 16 -7.42 -15.90 -3.71
CA TYR A 16 -6.26 -16.77 -3.86
C TYR A 16 -6.76 -18.18 -4.17
N ASP A 17 -6.17 -18.79 -5.19
CA ASP A 17 -6.61 -20.06 -5.77
C ASP A 17 -6.28 -21.30 -4.92
N GLY A 18 -5.47 -21.13 -3.87
CA GLY A 18 -5.05 -22.22 -2.99
C GLY A 18 -3.90 -23.06 -3.56
N ASN A 19 -3.17 -22.58 -4.57
CA ASN A 19 -2.00 -23.25 -5.11
C ASN A 19 -0.69 -22.67 -4.58
N ILE A 20 0.29 -23.53 -4.23
CA ILE A 20 1.63 -23.05 -3.90
C ILE A 20 2.22 -22.26 -5.07
N GLY A 21 2.84 -21.12 -4.76
CA GLY A 21 3.33 -20.19 -5.77
C GLY A 21 2.24 -19.37 -6.46
N GLY A 22 0.96 -19.61 -6.19
CA GLY A 22 -0.16 -18.74 -6.59
C GLY A 22 -0.14 -17.43 -5.80
N ALA A 23 -0.55 -16.33 -6.43
CA ALA A 23 -0.59 -15.02 -5.81
C ALA A 23 -1.96 -14.73 -5.17
N LEU A 24 -1.97 -13.94 -4.10
CA LEU A 24 -3.17 -13.24 -3.65
C LEU A 24 -3.43 -12.05 -4.58
N VAL A 25 -4.68 -11.92 -5.03
CA VAL A 25 -5.13 -10.91 -5.97
C VAL A 25 -6.27 -10.09 -5.36
N GLY A 26 -6.11 -8.78 -5.31
CA GLY A 26 -7.17 -7.82 -5.00
C GLY A 26 -7.65 -7.14 -6.28
N THR A 27 -8.96 -7.06 -6.48
CA THR A 27 -9.57 -6.49 -7.69
C THR A 27 -10.64 -5.47 -7.34
N ASP A 28 -10.58 -4.31 -8.00
CA ASP A 28 -11.57 -3.23 -7.97
C ASP A 28 -11.98 -2.76 -6.56
N ILE A 29 -11.04 -2.83 -5.62
CA ILE A 29 -11.22 -2.41 -4.23
C ILE A 29 -11.50 -0.91 -4.22
N VAL A 30 -12.60 -0.52 -3.59
CA VAL A 30 -13.06 0.87 -3.60
C VAL A 30 -12.18 1.70 -2.67
N ILE A 31 -11.75 2.85 -3.15
CA ILE A 31 -11.09 3.92 -2.39
C ILE A 31 -11.73 5.22 -2.87
N ASN A 32 -12.16 6.10 -1.99
CA ASN A 32 -12.93 7.29 -2.38
C ASN A 32 -12.36 8.60 -1.83
N SER A 33 -11.29 8.55 -1.03
CA SER A 33 -10.69 9.76 -0.49
C SER A 33 -9.19 9.62 -0.28
N VAL A 34 -8.52 10.77 -0.28
CA VAL A 34 -7.13 10.93 0.16
C VAL A 34 -7.01 12.11 1.12
N THR A 35 -6.36 11.88 2.26
CA THR A 35 -6.11 12.90 3.29
C THR A 35 -4.62 13.16 3.43
N GLY A 36 -4.22 14.43 3.40
CA GLY A 36 -2.88 14.88 3.76
C GLY A 36 -2.74 14.98 5.27
N ILE A 37 -1.84 14.21 5.88
CA ILE A 37 -1.58 14.26 7.33
C ILE A 37 -0.12 14.66 7.56
N GLY A 38 0.08 15.77 8.27
CA GLY A 38 1.38 16.41 8.47
C GLY A 38 2.03 16.86 7.16
N THR A 39 1.22 17.23 6.16
CA THR A 39 1.72 17.66 4.86
C THR A 39 2.15 19.14 4.87
N PRO A 40 3.15 19.53 4.07
CA PRO A 40 3.61 20.93 4.03
C PRO A 40 2.52 21.94 3.63
N MET A 41 1.58 21.52 2.77
CA MET A 41 0.42 22.29 2.39
C MET A 41 -0.86 21.49 2.68
N PHE A 42 -1.94 22.21 3.01
CA PHE A 42 -3.28 21.68 3.23
C PHE A 42 -3.31 20.50 4.22
N ASP A 43 -2.59 20.64 5.34
CA ASP A 43 -2.55 19.64 6.41
C ASP A 43 -3.94 19.39 7.00
N GLY A 44 -4.31 18.11 7.10
CA GLY A 44 -5.60 17.62 7.55
C GLY A 44 -6.72 17.71 6.50
N GLU A 45 -6.46 18.26 5.31
CA GLU A 45 -7.46 18.33 4.26
C GLU A 45 -7.65 16.96 3.58
N SER A 46 -8.90 16.65 3.28
CA SER A 46 -9.31 15.44 2.57
C SER A 46 -9.94 15.79 1.24
N LEU A 47 -9.55 15.06 0.20
CA LEU A 47 -10.02 15.24 -1.17
C LEU A 47 -10.75 13.99 -1.63
N ASP A 48 -11.83 14.19 -2.38
CA ASP A 48 -12.63 13.11 -2.95
C ASP A 48 -11.94 12.52 -4.19
N ILE A 49 -11.97 11.19 -4.29
CA ILE A 49 -11.50 10.42 -5.44
C ILE A 49 -12.72 9.86 -6.18
N ALA A 50 -12.95 10.37 -7.38
CA ALA A 50 -13.90 9.81 -8.32
C ALA A 50 -13.35 8.50 -8.92
N ASN A 51 -14.20 7.47 -8.98
CA ASN A 51 -13.88 6.17 -9.58
C ASN A 51 -12.60 5.50 -9.03
N GLY A 52 -12.29 5.70 -7.74
CA GLY A 52 -11.10 5.13 -7.13
C GLY A 52 -11.17 3.61 -7.02
N LYS A 53 -10.21 2.94 -7.66
CA LYS A 53 -10.10 1.48 -7.76
C LYS A 53 -8.67 1.03 -7.49
N LEU A 54 -8.50 0.31 -6.39
CA LEU A 54 -7.27 -0.37 -6.03
C LEU A 54 -7.28 -1.79 -6.59
N ASN A 55 -6.20 -2.13 -7.27
CA ASN A 55 -5.89 -3.47 -7.75
C ASN A 55 -4.50 -3.88 -7.26
N PHE A 56 -4.34 -5.13 -6.82
CA PHE A 56 -3.03 -5.65 -6.45
C PHE A 56 -2.87 -7.13 -6.78
N ILE A 57 -1.62 -7.52 -7.01
CA ILE A 57 -1.18 -8.90 -7.18
C ILE A 57 0.11 -9.05 -6.36
N THR A 58 0.12 -9.99 -5.42
CA THR A 58 1.32 -10.30 -4.61
C THR A 58 2.29 -11.21 -5.37
N GLY A 59 3.45 -11.52 -4.78
CA GLY A 59 4.25 -12.66 -5.21
C GLY A 59 3.59 -14.00 -4.84
N GLY A 60 4.22 -15.10 -5.25
CA GLY A 60 3.67 -16.44 -5.00
C GLY A 60 3.62 -16.80 -3.51
N ASN A 61 2.62 -17.57 -3.11
CA ASN A 61 2.48 -18.09 -1.76
C ASN A 61 3.71 -18.91 -1.34
N LEU A 62 4.26 -18.59 -0.16
CA LEU A 62 5.45 -19.18 0.44
C LEU A 62 5.10 -20.22 1.53
N SER A 63 3.96 -20.07 2.20
CA SER A 63 3.56 -20.93 3.31
C SER A 63 2.06 -21.26 3.33
N LYS A 64 1.74 -22.48 3.81
CA LYS A 64 0.37 -22.95 4.06
C LYS A 64 -0.23 -22.32 5.32
N GLY A 65 -1.52 -21.99 5.27
CA GLY A 65 -2.36 -21.77 6.46
C GLY A 65 -2.91 -23.09 7.06
N PRO A 66 -3.59 -23.04 8.23
CA PRO A 66 -4.25 -21.84 8.78
C PRO A 66 -3.45 -21.09 9.86
N GLY A 67 -3.63 -19.76 9.88
CA GLY A 67 -3.16 -18.86 10.94
C GLY A 67 -2.22 -17.76 10.43
N ASN A 68 -1.39 -18.07 9.43
CA ASN A 68 -0.52 -17.12 8.75
C ASN A 68 -0.29 -17.62 7.31
N TRP A 69 -0.69 -16.84 6.30
CA TRP A 69 -0.22 -17.07 4.94
C TRP A 69 0.87 -16.06 4.67
N GLU A 70 1.95 -16.52 4.06
CA GLU A 70 3.02 -15.64 3.61
C GLU A 70 3.04 -15.67 2.09
N PHE A 71 3.03 -14.49 1.47
CA PHE A 71 3.20 -14.33 0.03
C PHE A 71 4.52 -13.63 -0.23
N ALA A 72 5.20 -14.04 -1.30
CA ALA A 72 6.47 -13.46 -1.68
C ALA A 72 6.32 -11.97 -2.03
N SER A 73 7.44 -11.26 -1.91
CA SER A 73 7.60 -9.90 -2.43
C SER A 73 7.40 -9.82 -3.95
N GLY A 74 7.30 -8.61 -4.48
CA GLY A 74 7.14 -8.33 -5.90
C GLY A 74 5.68 -8.06 -6.27
N GLY A 75 5.30 -8.41 -7.50
CA GLY A 75 3.95 -8.16 -8.01
C GLY A 75 3.65 -6.68 -8.25
N SER A 76 2.39 -6.30 -8.14
CA SER A 76 1.91 -4.94 -8.41
C SER A 76 0.88 -4.48 -7.39
N PHE A 77 0.84 -3.17 -7.18
CA PHE A 77 -0.14 -2.49 -6.34
C PHE A 77 -0.46 -1.15 -6.99
N THR A 78 -1.71 -0.90 -7.38
CA THR A 78 -2.07 0.28 -8.16
C THR A 78 -3.46 0.77 -7.81
N LEU A 79 -3.55 2.05 -7.44
CA LEU A 79 -4.80 2.78 -7.27
C LEU A 79 -4.98 3.71 -8.46
N THR A 80 -6.06 3.51 -9.21
CA THR A 80 -6.49 4.42 -10.27
C THR A 80 -7.73 5.19 -9.86
N GLY A 81 -7.89 6.41 -10.33
CA GLY A 81 -9.06 7.24 -10.10
C GLY A 81 -8.79 8.66 -10.55
N GLY A 82 -9.61 9.59 -10.08
CA GLY A 82 -9.41 11.01 -10.35
C GLY A 82 -9.78 11.84 -9.12
N ILE A 83 -8.86 12.70 -8.67
CA ILE A 83 -9.11 13.59 -7.54
C ILE A 83 -9.96 14.75 -8.05
N VAL A 84 -11.14 14.92 -7.46
CA VAL A 84 -12.14 15.89 -7.89
C VAL A 84 -11.55 17.30 -7.79
N GLY A 85 -11.52 18.02 -8.91
CA GLY A 85 -10.99 19.39 -8.99
C GLY A 85 -9.47 19.48 -9.10
N LEU A 86 -8.76 18.35 -9.16
CA LEU A 86 -7.31 18.28 -9.35
C LEU A 86 -6.97 17.50 -10.62
N THR A 87 -7.02 16.17 -10.56
CA THR A 87 -6.76 15.31 -11.73
C THR A 87 -8.02 14.95 -12.49
N ASP A 88 -9.19 15.08 -11.87
CA ASP A 88 -10.49 14.99 -12.54
C ASP A 88 -11.20 16.34 -12.56
N SER A 89 -11.28 16.93 -13.76
CA SER A 89 -12.04 18.17 -14.01
C SER A 89 -13.56 17.91 -14.20
N GLY A 90 -14.07 16.79 -13.70
CA GLY A 90 -15.48 16.37 -13.82
C GLY A 90 -15.77 15.53 -15.07
N SER A 91 -14.73 14.97 -15.70
CA SER A 91 -14.85 14.09 -16.87
C SER A 91 -14.87 12.61 -16.48
N GLY A 92 -14.64 12.27 -15.21
CA GLY A 92 -14.43 10.89 -14.77
C GLY A 92 -13.05 10.38 -15.19
N ALA A 93 -12.05 11.26 -15.21
CA ALA A 93 -10.68 10.89 -15.55
C ALA A 93 -10.21 9.73 -14.66
N VAL A 94 -9.58 8.74 -15.27
CA VAL A 94 -8.97 7.59 -14.57
C VAL A 94 -7.47 7.64 -14.83
N VAL A 95 -6.74 8.14 -13.85
CA VAL A 95 -5.27 8.20 -13.86
C VAL A 95 -4.72 7.34 -12.71
N PRO A 96 -3.47 6.84 -12.81
CA PRO A 96 -2.80 6.23 -11.68
C PRO A 96 -2.55 7.29 -10.61
N LEU A 97 -3.17 7.15 -9.44
CA LEU A 97 -2.90 8.00 -8.27
C LEU A 97 -1.74 7.45 -7.43
N LEU A 98 -1.57 6.14 -7.47
CA LEU A 98 -0.50 5.39 -6.82
C LEU A 98 -0.16 4.18 -7.69
N SER A 99 1.13 3.93 -7.94
CA SER A 99 1.59 2.69 -8.58
C SER A 99 2.91 2.22 -7.99
N GLY A 100 2.97 0.95 -7.60
CA GLY A 100 4.11 0.36 -6.91
C GLY A 100 4.11 -1.17 -6.90
N SER A 101 4.98 -1.73 -6.06
CA SER A 101 5.16 -3.18 -5.89
C SER A 101 5.45 -3.54 -4.42
N PHE A 102 5.13 -4.77 -4.01
CA PHE A 102 5.42 -5.23 -2.65
C PHE A 102 6.93 -5.44 -2.46
N GLY A 103 7.47 -4.90 -1.36
CA GLY A 103 8.90 -4.92 -1.03
C GLY A 103 9.37 -6.24 -0.42
N ALA A 104 10.63 -6.29 0.02
CA ALA A 104 11.35 -7.51 0.44
C ALA A 104 10.82 -8.23 1.70
N VAL A 105 9.81 -7.69 2.38
CA VAL A 105 9.15 -8.34 3.52
C VAL A 105 7.98 -9.18 2.98
N PRO A 106 7.81 -10.44 3.43
CA PRO A 106 6.65 -11.24 3.05
C PRO A 106 5.34 -10.50 3.33
N VAL A 107 4.42 -10.59 2.39
CA VAL A 107 3.08 -10.04 2.52
C VAL A 107 2.25 -11.04 3.31
N ASN A 108 1.74 -10.60 4.47
CA ASN A 108 1.19 -11.49 5.48
C ASN A 108 -0.29 -11.20 5.72
N PRO A 109 -1.21 -11.75 4.90
CA PRO A 109 -2.61 -11.82 5.28
C PRO A 109 -2.79 -12.81 6.43
N GLY A 110 -3.42 -12.33 7.50
CA GLY A 110 -3.75 -13.12 8.68
C GLY A 110 -5.25 -13.13 8.95
N LEU A 111 -5.70 -14.20 9.61
CA LEU A 111 -7.02 -14.22 10.23
C LEU A 111 -7.00 -13.26 11.43
N SER A 112 -7.98 -12.36 11.49
CA SER A 112 -8.22 -11.49 12.64
C SER A 112 -9.57 -11.84 13.30
N GLY A 113 -9.67 -11.58 14.61
CA GLY A 113 -10.87 -11.90 15.39
C GLY A 113 -11.12 -13.41 15.53
N ASN A 114 -12.40 -13.80 15.64
CA ASN A 114 -12.84 -15.20 15.81
C ASN A 114 -12.79 -16.03 14.50
N GLY A 115 -11.95 -15.66 13.53
CA GLY A 115 -11.80 -16.37 12.26
C GLY A 115 -12.74 -15.94 11.13
N SER A 116 -13.39 -14.76 11.24
CA SER A 116 -14.36 -14.28 10.25
C SER A 116 -13.91 -13.08 9.42
N VAL A 117 -12.83 -12.40 9.82
CA VAL A 117 -12.30 -11.21 9.13
C VAL A 117 -10.84 -11.43 8.81
N PHE A 118 -10.46 -11.35 7.54
CA PHE A 118 -9.03 -11.32 7.17
C PHE A 118 -8.53 -9.89 7.15
N VAL A 119 -7.30 -9.70 7.62
CA VAL A 119 -6.55 -8.46 7.42
C VAL A 119 -5.34 -8.78 6.58
N PHE A 120 -5.28 -8.16 5.41
CA PHE A 120 -4.10 -8.14 4.57
C PHE A 120 -3.19 -7.00 5.01
N ASN A 121 -1.92 -7.29 5.27
CA ASN A 121 -0.87 -6.30 5.50
C ASN A 121 0.24 -6.50 4.46
N GLY A 122 0.51 -5.45 3.69
CA GLY A 122 1.60 -5.39 2.73
C GLY A 122 2.41 -4.12 2.90
N PHE A 123 3.69 -4.22 2.55
CA PHE A 123 4.66 -3.12 2.56
C PHE A 123 5.40 -3.09 1.22
N GLY A 124 5.84 -1.92 0.78
CA GLY A 124 6.60 -1.79 -0.44
C GLY A 124 6.80 -0.35 -0.87
N ILE A 125 7.23 -0.18 -2.12
CA ILE A 125 7.58 1.12 -2.69
C ILE A 125 6.60 1.46 -3.79
N ASP A 126 6.20 2.72 -3.85
CA ASP A 126 5.35 3.24 -4.91
C ASP A 126 5.74 4.66 -5.34
N THR A 127 5.12 5.07 -6.44
CA THR A 127 5.11 6.43 -6.97
C THR A 127 3.71 7.00 -6.87
N LYS A 128 3.61 8.32 -6.71
CA LYS A 128 2.34 9.05 -6.62
C LYS A 128 2.10 9.90 -7.84
N ASP A 129 0.84 10.24 -8.05
CA ASP A 129 0.48 11.30 -8.99
C ASP A 129 1.10 12.65 -8.60
N ASN A 130 1.60 13.36 -9.62
CA ASN A 130 2.33 14.62 -9.45
C ASN A 130 1.42 15.78 -9.06
N ASP A 131 0.18 15.80 -9.56
CA ASP A 131 -0.77 16.87 -9.23
C ASP A 131 -1.24 16.71 -7.79
N MET A 132 -1.47 15.47 -7.34
CA MET A 132 -1.79 15.15 -5.94
C MET A 132 -0.66 15.54 -4.99
N THR A 133 0.58 15.10 -5.26
CA THR A 133 1.72 15.43 -4.39
C THR A 133 2.04 16.93 -4.41
N GLY A 134 1.94 17.56 -5.58
CA GLY A 134 2.06 19.01 -5.74
C GLY A 134 1.03 19.79 -4.93
N TYR A 135 -0.22 19.34 -4.88
CA TYR A 135 -1.25 19.96 -4.06
C TYR A 135 -0.87 19.97 -2.58
N PHE A 136 -0.45 18.83 -2.03
CA PHE A 136 -0.04 18.71 -0.64
C PHE A 136 1.37 19.29 -0.34
N GLY A 137 2.03 19.87 -1.34
CA GLY A 137 3.36 20.49 -1.20
C GLY A 137 4.49 19.47 -0.97
N ILE A 138 4.32 18.25 -1.49
CA ILE A 138 5.28 17.16 -1.36
C ILE A 138 6.05 17.03 -2.67
N ASP A 139 7.37 16.80 -2.60
CA ASP A 139 8.16 16.63 -3.83
C ASP A 139 7.70 15.37 -4.58
N PRO A 140 7.24 15.52 -5.84
CA PRO A 140 6.74 14.40 -6.65
C PRO A 140 7.81 13.36 -6.98
N ASN A 141 9.11 13.69 -6.84
CA ASN A 141 10.22 12.79 -7.15
C ASN A 141 10.68 11.97 -5.94
N LEU A 142 10.03 12.09 -4.79
CA LEU A 142 10.32 11.23 -3.64
C LEU A 142 9.78 9.83 -3.92
N ASP A 143 10.60 8.82 -3.67
CA ASP A 143 10.13 7.45 -3.54
C ASP A 143 9.28 7.34 -2.27
N TRP A 144 8.13 6.67 -2.35
CA TRP A 144 7.22 6.51 -1.22
C TRP A 144 7.27 5.09 -0.69
N ASP A 145 7.36 4.94 0.63
CA ASP A 145 7.08 3.66 1.28
C ASP A 145 5.58 3.60 1.60
N PHE A 146 4.85 2.62 1.06
CA PHE A 146 3.57 2.28 1.67
C PHE A 146 3.84 1.46 2.93
N ALA A 147 3.49 2.06 4.07
CA ALA A 147 3.88 1.57 5.39
C ALA A 147 2.77 0.73 6.05
N SER A 148 1.56 0.66 5.50
CA SER A 148 0.53 -0.30 5.92
C SER A 148 -0.68 -0.19 5.01
N THR A 149 -0.94 -1.20 4.18
CA THR A 149 -2.31 -1.43 3.69
C THR A 149 -3.02 -2.26 4.74
N ALA A 150 -4.01 -1.72 5.44
CA ALA A 150 -4.88 -2.52 6.29
C ALA A 150 -6.17 -2.79 5.50
N ILE A 151 -6.12 -3.76 4.60
CA ILE A 151 -7.29 -4.15 3.82
C ILE A 151 -7.99 -5.27 4.58
N SER A 152 -9.20 -4.99 5.09
CA SER A 152 -10.04 -5.97 5.73
C SER A 152 -11.16 -6.44 4.81
N PHE A 153 -11.39 -7.75 4.78
CA PHE A 153 -12.40 -8.35 3.93
C PHE A 153 -13.15 -9.46 4.66
N ASP A 154 -14.46 -9.53 4.39
CA ASP A 154 -15.27 -10.67 4.79
C ASP A 154 -14.98 -11.82 3.85
N ILE A 155 -14.71 -12.97 4.45
CA ILE A 155 -14.49 -14.18 3.68
C ILE A 155 -15.84 -14.73 3.25
N THR A 156 -16.02 -14.92 1.96
CA THR A 156 -17.20 -15.58 1.40
C THR A 156 -16.94 -17.08 1.21
N THR A 157 -15.69 -17.44 0.90
CA THR A 157 -15.24 -18.84 0.84
C THR A 157 -13.89 -19.00 1.52
N PHE A 158 -13.86 -19.86 2.54
CA PHE A 158 -12.63 -20.28 3.22
C PHE A 158 -12.57 -21.80 3.21
N ASP A 159 -11.64 -22.39 2.46
CA ASP A 159 -11.36 -23.82 2.55
C ASP A 159 -10.08 -24.04 3.34
N ASP A 160 -10.22 -24.26 4.65
CA ASP A 160 -9.12 -24.62 5.56
C ASP A 160 -9.04 -26.13 5.79
N ASN A 161 -9.23 -26.92 4.75
CA ASN A 161 -8.93 -28.34 4.89
C ASN A 161 -7.41 -28.53 5.06
N SER A 162 -6.95 -28.47 6.31
CA SER A 162 -5.61 -28.88 6.78
C SER A 162 -5.24 -30.32 6.39
N LEU A 163 -6.18 -31.08 5.83
CA LEU A 163 -6.03 -32.44 5.30
C LEU A 163 -6.04 -32.52 3.76
N SER A 164 -6.25 -31.40 3.05
CA SER A 164 -6.25 -31.32 1.58
C SER A 164 -4.88 -30.89 1.04
N PRO A 165 -4.43 -31.38 -0.14
CA PRO A 165 -3.20 -30.90 -0.76
C PRO A 165 -3.21 -29.41 -1.14
N THR A 166 -4.40 -28.78 -1.29
CA THR A 166 -4.59 -27.34 -1.54
C THR A 166 -4.21 -26.48 -0.33
N TYR A 167 -3.54 -25.35 -0.58
CA TYR A 167 -2.98 -24.38 0.40
C TYR A 167 -4.05 -23.46 1.03
N GLY A 168 -5.31 -23.91 0.97
CA GLY A 168 -6.50 -23.17 1.34
C GLY A 168 -6.87 -22.07 0.36
N LYS A 169 -8.10 -22.10 -0.15
CA LYS A 169 -8.64 -21.09 -1.07
C LYS A 169 -9.16 -19.91 -0.27
N ILE A 170 -8.82 -18.69 -0.71
CA ILE A 170 -9.36 -17.46 -0.15
C ILE A 170 -10.25 -16.82 -1.21
N GLU A 171 -11.50 -16.54 -0.88
CA GLU A 171 -12.34 -15.60 -1.62
C GLU A 171 -13.10 -14.73 -0.63
N GLY A 172 -13.09 -13.42 -0.86
CA GLY A 172 -13.76 -12.47 0.02
C GLY A 172 -14.15 -11.19 -0.68
N THR A 173 -15.12 -10.51 -0.08
CA THR A 173 -15.54 -9.17 -0.47
C THR A 173 -14.90 -8.17 0.49
N VAL A 174 -14.31 -7.12 -0.05
CA VAL A 174 -13.66 -6.09 0.77
C VAL A 174 -14.72 -5.20 1.43
N ASN A 175 -14.60 -5.02 2.73
CA ASN A 175 -15.53 -4.23 3.53
C ASN A 175 -14.94 -2.94 4.05
N ASN A 176 -13.62 -2.94 4.27
CA ASN A 176 -12.88 -1.76 4.65
C ASN A 176 -11.48 -1.84 4.07
N ALA A 177 -11.05 -0.82 3.34
CA ALA A 177 -9.71 -0.66 2.81
C ALA A 177 -9.11 0.67 3.26
N ASP A 178 -7.99 0.60 3.99
CA ASP A 178 -7.18 1.77 4.35
C ASP A 178 -5.75 1.56 3.84
N ILE A 179 -5.20 2.62 3.24
CA ILE A 179 -3.81 2.67 2.79
C ILE A 179 -3.13 3.85 3.45
N VAL A 180 -2.10 3.56 4.25
CA VAL A 180 -1.27 4.59 4.87
C VAL A 180 0.10 4.62 4.21
N ASN A 181 0.45 5.79 3.65
CA ASN A 181 1.69 6.01 2.93
C ASN A 181 2.51 7.15 3.54
N ALA A 182 3.72 6.82 3.96
CA ALA A 182 4.67 7.78 4.50
C ALA A 182 5.81 8.02 3.51
N VAL A 183 6.39 9.22 3.55
CA VAL A 183 7.67 9.46 2.90
C VAL A 183 8.73 8.76 3.76
N PRO A 184 9.67 7.98 3.18
CA PRO A 184 10.75 7.36 3.93
C PRO A 184 11.54 8.42 4.71
N ASP A 185 11.90 8.12 5.97
CA ASP A 185 12.69 9.05 6.77
C ASP A 185 14.11 9.22 6.19
N GLU A 186 14.46 10.44 5.82
CA GLU A 186 15.79 10.92 5.36
C GLU A 186 16.92 10.77 6.41
N SER A 187 16.67 10.11 7.54
CA SER A 187 17.60 10.05 8.69
C SER A 187 18.98 9.46 8.34
N THR A 188 19.07 8.66 7.26
CA THR A 188 20.35 8.05 6.84
C THR A 188 21.22 9.02 6.02
N THR A 189 20.61 9.86 5.18
CA THR A 189 21.29 10.84 4.33
C THR A 189 21.92 11.97 5.15
N VAL A 190 21.22 12.45 6.18
CA VAL A 190 21.74 13.49 7.09
C VAL A 190 22.88 12.95 7.97
N ALA A 191 22.78 11.70 8.43
CA ALA A 191 23.85 11.06 9.19
C ALA A 191 25.12 10.88 8.33
N LEU A 192 24.97 10.48 7.06
CA LEU A 192 26.10 10.31 6.15
C LEU A 192 26.75 11.64 5.74
N LEU A 193 25.95 12.70 5.53
CA LEU A 193 26.43 14.06 5.31
C LEU A 193 27.18 14.61 6.53
N GLY A 194 26.64 14.37 7.74
CA GLY A 194 27.28 14.73 9.01
C GLY A 194 28.62 14.03 9.22
N LEU A 195 28.70 12.73 8.89
CA LEU A 195 29.95 11.97 8.93
C LEU A 195 30.94 12.44 7.86
N GLY A 196 30.48 12.78 6.65
CA GLY A 196 31.30 13.32 5.58
C GLY A 196 31.94 14.67 5.93
N LEU A 197 31.18 15.57 6.54
CA LEU A 197 31.67 16.87 7.02
C LEU A 197 32.65 16.73 8.19
N ALA A 198 32.38 15.80 9.13
CA ALA A 198 33.31 15.49 10.23
C ALA A 198 34.63 14.89 9.70
N GLY A 199 34.56 14.01 8.71
CA GLY A 199 35.73 13.43 8.04
C GLY A 199 36.58 14.47 7.31
N LEU A 200 35.96 15.37 6.55
CA LEU A 200 36.64 16.48 5.87
C LEU A 200 37.27 17.47 6.86
N GLY A 201 36.60 17.76 7.97
CA GLY A 201 37.13 18.59 9.05
C GLY A 201 38.36 17.98 9.73
N ALA A 202 38.38 16.67 9.94
CA ALA A 202 39.52 15.96 10.52
C ALA A 202 40.74 15.93 9.58
N ILE A 203 40.53 15.80 8.27
CA ILE A 203 41.60 15.84 7.26
C ILE A 203 42.17 17.25 7.11
N ALA A 204 41.32 18.29 7.10
CA ALA A 204 41.76 19.68 7.03
C ALA A 204 42.59 20.10 8.26
N ARG A 205 42.25 19.57 9.45
CA ARG A 205 42.96 19.87 10.70
C ARG A 205 44.34 19.18 10.81
N ARG A 206 44.59 18.10 10.05
CA ARG A 206 45.91 17.43 9.96
C ARG A 206 46.89 18.11 8.99
N ARG A 207 46.43 19.09 8.19
CA ARG A 207 47.25 19.81 7.19
C ARG A 207 47.70 21.22 7.63
N LYS A 208 47.39 21.62 8.87
CA LYS A 208 47.99 22.77 9.56
C LYS A 208 48.96 22.26 10.62
#